data_AF-A0A0D8ZM60-F1
#
_entry.id   AF-A0A0D8ZM60-F1
#
_cell.length_a   1.000
_cell.length_b   1.000
_cell.length_c   1.000
_cell.angle_alpha   90.00
_cell.angle_beta   90.00
_cell.angle_gamma   90.00
#
_symmetry.space_group_name_H-M   'P 1'
#
loop_
_entity.id
_entity.type
_entity.pdbx_description
1 polymer ?
#
loop_
_entity_poly.entity_id
_entity_poly.type
_entity_poly.pdbx_seq_one_letter_code
_entity_poly.pdbx_strand_id
1 'polypeptide(L)'
;METIKLRSHIGADGVLQIQTSTELKDTLVEVVVIVQPLPDNEVARAEEVQPRYNAWGKKVTKKSIGSAVVRMQELRREVALDQTSVRSMIEEGRRF
;
A
#
# COMPACT_ATOMS: atom_id res chain seq x y z
N MET A 1 35.55 -10.24 17.12
CA MET A 1 34.08 -10.09 17.12
C MET A 1 33.49 -11.48 17.10
N GLU A 2 32.66 -11.80 18.08
CA GLU A 2 31.97 -13.11 18.13
C GLU A 2 30.72 -13.06 17.26
N THR A 3 30.49 -14.10 16.45
CA THR A 3 29.34 -14.18 15.54
C THR A 3 28.32 -15.15 16.12
N ILE A 4 27.13 -14.66 16.49
CA ILE A 4 26.03 -15.47 17.01
C ILE A 4 25.06 -15.78 15.87
N LYS A 5 24.72 -17.06 15.68
CA LYS A 5 23.65 -17.47 14.74
C LYS A 5 22.32 -17.42 15.46
N LEU A 6 21.43 -16.53 15.02
CA LEU A 6 20.07 -16.41 15.53
C LEU A 6 19.08 -17.05 14.56
N ARG A 7 18.03 -17.68 15.10
CA ARG A 7 16.90 -18.09 14.27
C ARG A 7 16.11 -16.85 13.90
N SER A 8 16.01 -16.57 12.61
CA SER A 8 15.23 -15.46 12.08
C SER A 8 14.31 -15.93 10.96
N HIS A 9 13.19 -15.24 10.80
CA HIS A 9 12.31 -15.39 9.65
C HIS A 9 11.61 -14.08 9.34
N ILE A 10 11.24 -13.88 8.08
CA ILE A 10 10.42 -12.74 7.64
C ILE A 10 8.98 -13.22 7.59
N GLY A 11 8.09 -12.58 8.35
CA GLY A 11 6.66 -12.87 8.34
C GLY A 11 6.00 -12.50 7.01
N ALA A 12 4.78 -13.00 6.78
CA ALA A 12 4.00 -12.64 5.60
C ALA A 12 3.64 -11.14 5.52
N ASP A 13 3.78 -10.43 6.65
CA ASP A 13 3.65 -8.98 6.79
C ASP A 13 4.94 -8.20 6.48
N GLY A 14 6.04 -8.90 6.16
CA GLY A 14 7.34 -8.30 5.88
C GLY A 14 8.15 -7.93 7.13
N VAL A 15 7.70 -8.35 8.33
CA VAL A 15 8.41 -8.06 9.58
C VAL A 15 9.48 -9.13 9.84
N LEU A 16 10.72 -8.69 10.10
CA LEU A 16 11.81 -9.58 10.53
C LEU A 16 11.63 -9.96 12.00
N GLN A 17 11.39 -11.25 12.24
CA GLN A 17 11.33 -11.81 13.58
C GLN A 17 12.65 -12.50 13.92
N ILE A 18 13.21 -12.19 15.08
CA ILE A 18 14.47 -12.75 15.57
C ILE A 18 14.20 -13.43 16.91
N GLN A 19 14.55 -14.71 17.02
CA GLN A 19 14.52 -15.44 18.29
C GLN A 19 15.91 -15.43 18.91
N THR A 20 16.01 -14.89 20.13
CA THR A 20 17.25 -14.79 20.89
C THR A 20 17.20 -15.67 22.15
N SER A 21 18.36 -16.15 22.60
CA SER A 21 18.47 -16.84 23.90
C SER A 21 18.10 -15.90 25.05
N THR A 22 17.52 -16.44 26.12
CA THR A 22 17.26 -15.70 27.36
C THR A 22 18.53 -15.22 28.05
N GLU A 23 19.68 -15.81 27.71
CA GLU A 23 21.00 -15.40 28.21
C GLU A 23 21.43 -14.01 27.68
N LEU A 24 20.83 -13.56 26.58
CA LEU A 24 21.08 -12.23 26.01
C LEU A 24 20.13 -11.16 26.58
N LYS A 25 19.26 -11.54 27.53
CA LYS A 25 18.39 -10.59 28.22
C LYS A 25 19.28 -9.55 28.93
N ASP A 26 18.96 -8.29 28.73
CA ASP A 26 19.69 -7.13 29.28
C ASP A 26 21.11 -6.90 28.69
N THR A 27 21.44 -7.55 27.57
CA THR A 27 22.66 -7.28 26.79
C THR A 27 22.36 -6.36 25.61
N LEU A 28 23.19 -5.33 25.39
CA LEU A 28 23.12 -4.52 24.17
C LEU A 28 23.65 -5.32 22.98
N VAL A 29 22.82 -5.50 21.96
CA VAL A 29 23.16 -6.24 20.74
C VAL A 29 23.05 -5.32 19.54
N GLU A 30 24.10 -5.28 18.72
CA GLU A 30 24.08 -4.62 17.42
C GLU A 30 23.66 -5.64 16.34
N VAL A 31 22.65 -5.30 15.55
CA VAL A 31 22.11 -6.18 14.50
C VAL A 31 22.35 -5.53 13.14
N VAL A 32 23.14 -6.20 12.30
CA VAL A 32 23.36 -5.80 10.91
C VAL A 32 22.51 -6.68 9.99
N VAL A 33 21.57 -6.04 9.28
CA VAL A 33 20.71 -6.72 8.30
C VAL A 33 21.23 -6.43 6.90
N ILE A 34 21.58 -7.49 6.16
CA ILE A 34 22.00 -7.40 4.77
C ILE A 34 20.83 -7.85 3.90
N VAL A 35 20.23 -6.90 3.18
CA VAL A 35 19.19 -7.19 2.20
C VAL A 35 19.85 -7.41 0.85
N GLN A 36 19.85 -8.65 0.37
CA GLN A 36 20.27 -8.96 -0.99
C GLN A 36 19.02 -9.19 -1.84
N PRO A 37 18.74 -8.33 -2.84
CA PRO A 37 17.69 -8.63 -3.81
C PRO A 37 18.10 -9.89 -4.58
N LEU A 38 17.27 -10.92 -4.55
CA LEU A 38 17.47 -12.08 -5.39
C LEU A 38 17.10 -11.71 -6.83
N PRO A 39 17.80 -12.26 -7.84
CA PRO A 39 17.39 -12.10 -9.22
C PRO A 39 15.97 -12.63 -9.39
N ASP A 40 15.15 -11.90 -10.15
CA ASP A 40 13.69 -12.09 -10.34
C ASP A 40 13.27 -13.52 -10.74
N ASN A 41 14.22 -14.38 -11.11
CA ASN A 41 13.99 -15.77 -11.50
C ASN A 41 13.66 -16.71 -10.32
N GLU A 42 13.98 -16.35 -9.07
CA GLU A 42 13.72 -17.20 -7.89
C GLU A 42 12.61 -16.68 -6.98
N VAL A 43 12.15 -15.44 -7.19
CA VAL A 43 10.97 -14.92 -6.50
C VAL A 43 9.74 -15.45 -7.23
N ALA A 44 9.37 -16.68 -6.88
CA ALA A 44 8.15 -17.41 -7.23
C ALA A 44 7.17 -16.56 -8.05
N ARG A 45 7.16 -16.80 -9.38
CA ARG A 45 6.13 -16.36 -10.34
C ARG A 45 5.30 -15.23 -9.77
N ALA A 46 5.82 -14.00 -9.81
CA ALA A 46 4.97 -12.81 -9.69
C ALA A 46 3.77 -13.09 -10.57
N GLU A 47 2.63 -13.29 -9.91
CA GLU A 47 1.42 -13.93 -10.42
C GLU A 47 1.31 -13.65 -11.91
N GLU A 48 1.20 -14.68 -12.76
CA GLU A 48 0.81 -14.48 -14.15
C GLU A 48 -0.39 -13.54 -14.11
N VAL A 49 -0.16 -12.26 -14.40
CA VAL A 49 -1.11 -11.18 -14.09
C VAL A 49 -2.21 -11.38 -15.09
N GLN A 50 -3.18 -12.22 -14.72
CA GLN A 50 -4.34 -12.47 -15.53
C GLN A 50 -4.91 -11.09 -15.85
N PRO A 51 -5.16 -10.79 -17.13
CA PRO A 51 -5.65 -9.49 -17.51
C PRO A 51 -6.92 -9.21 -16.73
N ARG A 52 -6.87 -8.24 -15.82
CA ARG A 52 -8.06 -7.80 -15.09
C ARG A 52 -8.93 -7.01 -16.05
N TYR A 53 -10.21 -7.31 -16.09
CA TYR A 53 -11.19 -6.58 -16.88
C TYR A 53 -12.14 -5.82 -15.94
N ASN A 54 -12.67 -4.69 -16.39
CA ASN A 54 -13.71 -3.98 -15.68
C ASN A 54 -15.09 -4.59 -15.96
N ALA A 55 -16.13 -4.05 -15.32
CA ALA A 55 -17.53 -4.49 -15.50
C ALA A 55 -18.04 -4.39 -16.95
N TRP A 56 -17.35 -3.65 -17.83
CA TRP A 56 -17.67 -3.51 -19.25
C TRP A 56 -16.74 -4.33 -20.17
N GLY A 57 -15.98 -5.27 -19.61
CA GLY A 57 -15.08 -6.15 -20.36
C GLY A 57 -13.83 -5.47 -20.93
N LYS A 58 -13.49 -4.24 -20.50
CA LYS A 58 -12.26 -3.56 -20.93
C LYS A 58 -11.09 -3.89 -20.02
N LYS A 59 -9.92 -4.12 -20.61
CA LYS A 59 -8.69 -4.41 -19.87
C LYS A 59 -8.32 -3.24 -18.95
N VAL A 60 -8.10 -3.55 -17.68
CA VAL A 60 -7.68 -2.62 -16.65
C VAL A 60 -6.16 -2.46 -16.73
N THR A 61 -5.73 -1.24 -17.02
CA THR A 61 -4.32 -0.81 -17.03
C THR A 61 -4.10 0.28 -15.99
N LYS A 62 -2.86 0.47 -15.50
CA LYS A 62 -2.52 1.58 -14.59
C LYS A 62 -2.98 2.93 -15.14
N LYS A 63 -2.81 3.15 -16.44
CA LYS A 63 -3.29 4.36 -17.16
C LYS A 63 -4.80 4.52 -17.08
N SER A 64 -5.56 3.45 -17.30
CA SER A 64 -7.03 3.50 -17.23
C SER A 64 -7.54 3.84 -15.84
N ILE A 65 -6.90 3.31 -14.78
CA ILE A 65 -7.23 3.62 -13.38
C ILE A 65 -6.98 5.11 -13.10
N GLY A 66 -5.79 5.61 -13.44
CA GLY A 66 -5.47 7.04 -13.29
C GLY A 66 -6.47 7.94 -14.00
N SER A 67 -6.86 7.58 -15.24
CA SER A 67 -7.86 8.34 -16.01
C SER A 67 -9.25 8.35 -15.37
N ALA A 68 -9.62 7.29 -14.65
CA ALA A 68 -10.91 7.21 -13.96
C ALA A 68 -10.90 8.05 -12.68
N VAL A 69 -9.79 8.06 -11.94
CA VAL A 69 -9.62 8.88 -10.74
C VAL A 69 -9.70 10.37 -11.09
N VAL A 70 -9.01 10.82 -12.14
CA VAL A 70 -9.04 12.22 -12.58
C VAL A 70 -10.47 12.64 -12.95
N ARG A 71 -11.17 11.83 -13.76
CA ARG A 71 -12.57 12.10 -14.12
C ARG A 71 -13.50 12.18 -12.91
N MET A 72 -13.30 11.33 -11.91
CA MET A 72 -14.07 11.41 -10.66
C MET A 72 -13.78 12.69 -9.87
N GLN A 73 -12.53 13.18 -9.89
CA GLN A 73 -12.18 14.45 -9.25
C GLN A 73 -12.78 15.65 -10.00
N GLU A 74 -12.76 15.63 -11.33
CA GLU A 74 -13.39 16.65 -12.17
C GLU A 74 -14.90 16.68 -11.94
N LEU A 75 -15.57 15.52 -11.97
CA LEU A 75 -17.00 15.41 -11.68
C LEU A 75 -17.33 15.93 -10.28
N ARG A 76 -16.48 15.63 -9.28
CA ARG A 76 -16.64 16.22 -7.94
C ARG A 76 -16.54 17.73 -7.95
N ARG A 77 -15.70 18.35 -8.78
CA ARG A 77 -15.61 19.82 -8.89
C ARG A 77 -16.80 20.40 -9.63
N GLU A 78 -17.31 19.71 -10.64
CA GLU A 78 -18.48 20.16 -11.43
C GLU A 78 -19.79 20.04 -10.66
N VAL A 79 -19.96 18.95 -9.89
CA VAL A 79 -21.19 18.66 -9.14
C VAL A 79 -21.15 19.24 -7.73
N ALA A 80 -19.96 19.48 -7.14
CA ALA A 80 -19.91 20.12 -5.84
C ALA A 80 -20.47 21.54 -5.95
N LEU A 81 -21.54 21.78 -5.18
CA LEU A 81 -21.96 23.14 -4.86
C LEU A 81 -20.77 23.85 -4.20
N ASP A 82 -20.47 25.06 -4.66
CA ASP A 82 -19.49 25.92 -4.01
C ASP A 82 -19.89 26.13 -2.55
N GLN A 83 -18.91 26.15 -1.65
CA GLN A 83 -19.16 26.32 -0.21
C GLN A 83 -19.98 27.59 0.09
N THR A 84 -19.84 28.61 -0.76
CA THR A 84 -20.60 29.85 -0.73
C THR A 84 -22.08 29.65 -1.05
N SER A 85 -22.45 28.90 -2.09
CA SER A 85 -23.88 28.63 -2.35
C SER A 85 -24.48 27.64 -1.36
N VAL A 86 -23.71 26.66 -0.85
CA VAL A 86 -24.21 25.80 0.24
C VAL A 86 -24.57 26.66 1.46
N ARG A 87 -23.73 27.64 1.79
CA ARG A 87 -23.96 28.53 2.93
C ARG A 87 -25.15 29.45 2.72
N SER A 88 -25.29 30.06 1.54
CA SER A 88 -26.46 30.90 1.23
C SER A 88 -27.76 30.09 1.20
N MET A 89 -27.74 28.86 0.67
CA MET A 89 -28.92 28.00 0.63
C MET A 89 -29.36 27.53 2.02
N ILE A 90 -28.41 27.29 2.95
CA ILE A 90 -28.71 27.01 4.36
C ILE A 90 -29.32 28.24 5.04
N GLU A 91 -28.76 29.44 4.80
CA GLU A 91 -29.30 30.71 5.32
C GLU A 91 -30.71 31.00 4.77
N GLU A 92 -30.98 30.63 3.52
CA GLU A 92 -32.29 30.73 2.88
C GLU A 92 -33.27 29.59 3.26
N GLY A 93 -32.86 28.63 4.10
CA GLY A 93 -33.71 27.55 4.59
C GLY A 93 -34.12 26.52 3.53
N ARG A 94 -33.43 26.46 2.39
CA ARG A 94 -33.69 25.46 1.34
C ARG A 94 -33.02 24.14 1.70
N ARG A 95 -33.75 23.03 1.59
CA ARG A 95 -33.24 21.66 1.78
C ARG A 95 -33.00 20.98 0.44
N PHE A 96 -31.98 20.10 0.40
CA PHE A 96 -31.58 19.30 -0.76
C PHE A 96 -32.66 18.32 -1.21
#